data_AF-A0A3P7E8J7-F1
#
_entry.id   AF-A0A3P7E8J7-F1
#
_cell.length_a   1.000
_cell.length_b   1.000
_cell.length_c   1.000
_cell.angle_alpha   90.00
_cell.angle_beta   90.00
_cell.angle_gamma   90.00
#
_symmetry.space_group_name_H-M   'P 1'
#
loop_
_entity.id
_entity.type
_entity.pdbx_description
1 polymer ?
#
loop_
_entity_poly.entity_id
_entity_poly.type
_entity_poly.pdbx_seq_one_letter_code
_entity_poly.pdbx_strand_id
1 'polypeptide(L)' 'MLNRRVGVVVVSFPATHMTESRVRICLSAAHSKEMLNYVLNAIKEVAEASNVLSLQVKQKYANLTIDW' A
#
# COMPACT_ATOMS: atom_id res chain seq x y z
N MET A 1 6.57 -6.79 -1.43
CA MET A 1 5.91 -6.92 -0.10
C MET A 1 6.39 -8.12 0.69
N LEU A 2 6.47 -9.32 0.10
CA LEU A 2 6.95 -10.53 0.80
C LEU A 2 8.33 -10.36 1.47
N ASN A 3 9.30 -9.76 0.78
CA ASN A 3 10.64 -9.47 1.36
C ASN A 3 10.59 -8.53 2.58
N ARG A 4 9.51 -7.74 2.72
CA ARG A 4 9.26 -6.84 3.85
C ARG A 4 8.39 -7.50 4.93
N ARG A 5 8.15 -8.82 4.85
CA ARG A 5 7.29 -9.60 5.76
C ARG A 5 5.87 -9.04 5.90
N VAL A 6 5.36 -8.36 4.87
CA VAL A 6 3.97 -7.89 4.83
C VAL A 6 3.17 -8.76 3.87
N GLY A 7 2.16 -9.45 4.41
CA GLY A 7 1.19 -10.20 3.62
C GLY A 7 0.19 -9.26 2.94
N VAL A 8 0.11 -9.29 1.61
CA VAL A 8 -0.87 -8.55 0.82
C VAL A 8 -1.48 -9.44 -0.24
N VAL A 9 -2.74 -9.20 -0.59
CA VAL A 9 -3.42 -9.92 -1.68
C VAL A 9 -3.50 -9.01 -2.89
N VAL A 10 -2.85 -9.43 -3.98
CA VAL A 10 -3.01 -8.80 -5.30
C VAL A 10 -4.20 -9.48 -5.98
N VAL A 11 -5.09 -8.68 -6.56
CA VAL A 11 -6.30 -9.17 -7.23
C VAL A 11 -6.27 -8.70 -8.69
N SER A 12 -6.46 -9.65 -9.60
CA SER A 12 -6.56 -9.44 -11.04
C SER A 12 -7.64 -10.37 -11.62
N PHE A 13 -7.75 -10.45 -12.94
CA PHE A 13 -8.65 -11.37 -13.63
C PHE A 13 -8.47 -12.82 -13.13
N PRO A 14 -9.54 -13.56 -12.77
CA PRO A 14 -10.96 -13.27 -13.02
C PRO A 14 -11.69 -12.46 -11.92
N ALA A 15 -11.03 -12.15 -10.80
CA ALA A 15 -11.69 -11.48 -9.68
C ALA A 15 -11.91 -9.97 -9.89
N THR A 16 -11.11 -9.33 -10.75
CA THR A 16 -11.34 -7.97 -11.28
C THR A 16 -11.09 -7.94 -12.79
N HIS A 17 -11.58 -6.91 -13.49
CA HIS A 17 -11.24 -6.72 -14.90
C HIS A 17 -9.72 -6.61 -15.10
N MET A 18 -9.21 -7.07 -16.26
CA MET A 18 -7.77 -7.12 -16.54
C MET A 18 -7.08 -5.76 -16.41
N THR A 19 -7.78 -4.66 -16.72
CA THR A 19 -7.30 -3.28 -16.62
C THR A 19 -7.45 -2.66 -15.22
N GLU A 20 -8.11 -3.37 -14.30
CA GLU A 20 -8.46 -2.89 -12.95
C GLU A 20 -7.80 -3.75 -11.86
N SER A 21 -6.58 -4.24 -12.14
CA SER A 21 -5.79 -4.94 -11.13
C SER A 21 -5.51 -4.00 -9.95
N ARG A 22 -5.68 -4.50 -8.72
CA ARG A 22 -5.49 -3.71 -7.50
C ARG A 22 -4.97 -4.58 -6.37
N VAL A 23 -4.42 -3.93 -5.35
CA VAL A 23 -4.05 -4.58 -4.09
C VAL A 23 -5.18 -4.38 -3.08
N ARG A 24 -5.65 -5.46 -2.44
CA ARG A 24 -6.64 -5.38 -1.36
C ARG A 24 -5.92 -5.48 -0.02
N ILE A 25 -6.09 -4.43 0.80
CA ILE A 25 -5.58 -4.39 2.18
C ILE A 25 -6.73 -4.71 3.11
N CYS A 26 -6.60 -5.77 3.89
CA CYS A 26 -7.58 -6.15 4.91
C CYS A 26 -7.05 -5.73 6.28
N LEU A 27 -7.78 -4.86 6.97
CA LEU A 27 -7.46 -4.39 8.31
C LEU A 27 -8.28 -5.16 9.34
N SER A 28 -7.70 -5.32 10.52
CA SER A 28 -8.33 -5.93 11.70
C SER A 28 -7.99 -5.09 12.93
N ALA A 29 -8.87 -5.08 13.93
CA ALA A 29 -8.66 -4.36 15.19
C ALA A 29 -7.42 -4.83 15.97
N ALA A 30 -6.87 -6.00 15.64
CA ALA A 30 -5.64 -6.51 16.24
C ALA A 30 -4.35 -5.80 15.74
N HIS A 31 -4.42 -4.97 14.68
CA HIS A 31 -3.23 -4.28 14.18
C HIS A 31 -2.89 -3.08 15.07
N SER A 32 -1.63 -3.03 15.54
CA SER A 32 -1.13 -1.87 16.29
C SER A 32 -0.76 -0.72 15.36
N LYS A 33 -0.68 0.50 15.91
CA LYS A 33 -0.25 1.71 15.18
C LYS A 33 1.12 1.53 14.55
N GLU A 34 2.05 0.88 15.25
CA GLU A 34 3.41 0.61 14.75
C GLU A 34 3.38 -0.31 13.53
N MET A 35 2.53 -1.35 13.55
CA MET A 35 2.36 -2.24 12.41
C MET A 35 1.83 -1.47 11.20
N LEU A 36 0.83 -0.60 11.40
CA LEU A 36 0.25 0.19 10.31
C LEU A 36 1.27 1.18 9.73
N ASN A 37 2.02 1.88 10.57
CA ASN A 37 3.09 2.76 10.14
C ASN A 37 4.17 2.01 9.34
N TYR A 38 4.55 0.81 9.78
CA TYR A 38 5.49 -0.05 9.06
C TYR A 38 4.95 -0.44 7.67
N VAL A 39 3.69 -0.87 7.60
CA VAL A 39 3.03 -1.25 6.34
C VAL A 39 2.94 -0.06 5.39
N LEU A 40 2.60 1.14 5.87
CA LEU A 40 2.54 2.35 5.06
C LEU A 40 3.91 2.70 4.46
N ASN A 41 4.98 2.64 5.25
CA ASN A 41 6.33 2.86 4.76
C ASN A 41 6.74 1.80 3.73
N ALA A 42 6.45 0.53 4.00
CA ALA A 42 6.72 -0.58 3.07
C ALA A 42 6.00 -0.39 1.71
N ILE A 43 4.74 0.07 1.73
CA ILE A 43 3.98 0.37 0.52
C ILE A 43 4.62 1.54 -0.24
N LYS A 44 4.99 2.62 0.46
CA LYS A 44 5.65 3.78 -0.15
C LYS A 44 6.93 3.38 -0.87
N GLU A 45 7.81 2.63 -0.21
CA GLU A 45 9.05 2.16 -0.82
C GLU A 45 8.83 1.29 -2.06
N VAL A 46 7.84 0.37 -2.02
CA VAL A 46 7.52 -0.47 -3.18
C VAL A 46 6.93 0.36 -4.31
N ALA A 47 6.09 1.34 -3.99
CA ALA A 47 5.49 2.22 -4.99
C ALA A 47 6.55 3.08 -5.71
N GLU A 48 7.56 3.56 -4.98
CA GLU A 48 8.70 4.27 -5.54
C GLU A 48 9.60 3.33 -6.37
N ALA A 49 9.93 2.14 -5.86
CA ALA A 49 10.76 1.17 -6.58
C ALA A 49 10.13 0.66 -7.88
N SER A 50 8.80 0.50 -7.90
CA SER A 50 8.06 0.04 -9.09
C SER A 50 7.66 1.19 -10.03
N ASN A 51 8.02 2.44 -9.73
CA ASN A 51 7.61 3.64 -10.51
C ASN A 51 6.10 3.76 -10.75
N VAL A 52 5.28 3.22 -9.85
CA VAL A 52 3.81 3.31 -9.93
C VAL A 52 3.27 4.55 -9.20
N LEU A 53 4.10 5.17 -8.35
CA LEU A 53 3.74 6.39 -7.64
C LEU A 53 3.81 7.59 -8.58
N SER A 54 2.65 8.15 -8.95
CA SER A 54 2.61 9.36 -9.76
C SER A 54 3.13 10.57 -8.97
N LEU A 55 3.71 11.55 -9.67
CA LEU A 55 4.25 12.76 -9.05
C LEU A 55 3.17 13.51 -8.25
N GLN A 56 1.94 13.55 -8.78
CA GLN A 56 0.78 14.18 -8.15
C GLN A 56 0.44 13.51 -6.82
N VAL A 57 0.43 12.16 -6.78
CA VAL A 57 0.17 11.41 -5.55
C VAL A 57 1.31 11.64 -4.56
N LYS A 58 2.57 11.59 -5.01
CA LYS A 58 3.73 11.86 -4.15
C LYS A 58 3.65 13.23 -3.48
N GLN A 59 3.31 14.28 -4.23
CA GLN A 59 3.16 15.64 -3.71
C GLN A 59 1.97 15.76 -2.75
N LYS A 60 0.82 15.16 -3.10
CA LYS A 60 -0.40 15.20 -2.28
C LYS A 60 -0.17 14.63 -0.88
N TYR A 61 0.62 13.56 -0.77
CA TYR A 61 0.88 12.87 0.49
C TYR A 61 2.24 13.21 1.12
N ALA A 62 3.03 14.12 0.52
CA ALA A 62 4.38 14.44 1.02
C ALA A 62 4.38 15.02 2.44
N ASN A 63 3.39 15.87 2.73
CA ASN A 63 3.28 16.59 4.00
C ASN A 63 2.06 16.16 4.81
N LEU A 64 1.47 15.00 4.50
CA LEU A 64 0.31 14.52 5.25
C LEU A 64 0.78 13.99 6.61
N THR A 65 0.53 14.75 7.66
CA THR A 65 0.61 14.26 9.04
C THR A 65 -0.58 13.35 9.29
N ILE A 66 -0.30 12.06 9.50
CA ILE A 66 -1.36 11.11 9.81
C ILE A 66 -1.63 11.16 11.31
N ASP A 67 -2.77 11.73 11.67
CA ASP A 67 -3.26 11.80 13.03
C ASP A 67 -4.15 10.58 13.32
N TRP A 68 -3.87 9.91 14.43
CA TRP A 68 -4.53 8.66 14.84
C TRP A 68 -4.88 8.75 16.31
#